data_AF-A0A969LL48-F1
#
_entry.id   AF-A0A969LL48-F1
#
_cell.length_a   1.000
_cell.length_b   1.000
_cell.length_c   1.000
_cell.angle_alpha   90.00
_cell.angle_beta   90.00
_cell.angle_gamma   90.00
#
_symmetry.space_group_name_H-M   'P 1'
#
loop_
_entity.id
_entity.type
_entity.pdbx_description
1 polymer ?
#
loop_
_entity_poly.entity_id
_entity_poly.type
_entity_poly.pdbx_seq_one_letter_code
_entity_poly.pdbx_strand_id
1 'polypeptide(L)'
;MENNWKTTDQLYYSRYHFNLFSNFTFFFDDTMNGDMIRQRESRNIFGYTTTASKSWLLGNKKANTELGGGFRFDDVNSIELSKAVKRQFLDYTQLGDMKETNGFLYINQNIELTDKLNMNAAVRYDNFRFGYQNKLAGENDFRYRKNGVISPKLNFNYAVNPRVKVFFNNGIGFHSNDTRVILDNAADDILPRVIGTDLGVIIKPV
;
A
#
# COMPACT_ATOMS: atom_id res chain seq x y z
N MET A 1 -38.56 7.61 -0.09
CA MET A 1 -37.35 8.44 -0.28
C MET A 1 -36.34 7.57 -0.99
N GLU A 2 -36.06 7.82 -2.27
CA GLU A 2 -35.07 7.02 -3.00
C GLU A 2 -33.68 7.26 -2.41
N ASN A 3 -33.01 6.16 -2.06
CA ASN A 3 -31.69 6.22 -1.47
C ASN A 3 -30.67 6.40 -2.61
N ASN A 4 -30.32 7.65 -2.94
CA ASN A 4 -29.42 8.01 -4.06
C ASN A 4 -27.93 7.66 -3.84
N TRP A 5 -27.64 6.62 -3.05
CA TRP A 5 -26.28 6.11 -2.91
C TRP A 5 -25.97 5.17 -4.06
N LYS A 6 -24.80 5.37 -4.67
CA LYS A 6 -24.23 4.45 -5.64
C LYS A 6 -23.19 3.61 -4.93
N THR A 7 -23.39 2.30 -4.90
CA THR A 7 -22.43 1.36 -4.34
C THR A 7 -21.62 0.69 -5.44
N THR A 8 -20.36 0.39 -5.16
CA THR A 8 -19.52 -0.42 -6.03
C THR A 8 -18.68 -1.34 -5.18
N ASP A 9 -18.78 -2.64 -5.46
CA ASP A 9 -18.11 -3.72 -4.76
C ASP A 9 -17.15 -4.42 -5.70
N GLN A 10 -15.96 -4.75 -5.20
CA GLN A 10 -14.95 -5.48 -5.95
C GLN A 10 -14.36 -6.57 -5.06
N LEU A 11 -14.42 -7.81 -5.55
CA LEU A 11 -13.67 -8.94 -5.01
C LEU A 11 -12.57 -9.31 -6.00
N TYR A 12 -11.39 -9.64 -5.52
CA TYR A 12 -10.31 -10.13 -6.37
C TYR A 12 -9.46 -11.20 -5.68
N TYR A 13 -8.83 -12.01 -6.52
CA TYR A 13 -7.82 -12.98 -6.15
C TYR A 13 -6.65 -12.88 -7.14
N SER A 14 -5.43 -12.99 -6.63
CA SER A 14 -4.23 -13.07 -7.45
C SER A 14 -3.29 -14.11 -6.87
N ARG A 15 -2.70 -14.93 -7.74
CA ARG A 15 -1.61 -15.83 -7.37
C ARG A 15 -0.41 -15.54 -8.25
N TYR A 16 0.75 -15.39 -7.63
CA TYR A 16 1.99 -15.28 -8.37
C TYR A 16 3.12 -16.10 -7.74
N HIS A 17 4.11 -16.34 -8.59
CA HIS A 17 5.37 -16.94 -8.24
C HIS A 17 6.48 -15.95 -8.63
N PHE A 18 7.35 -15.65 -7.69
CA PHE A 18 8.49 -14.77 -7.93
C PHE A 18 9.78 -15.52 -7.68
N ASN A 19 10.76 -15.28 -8.53
CA ASN A 19 12.07 -15.92 -8.47
C ASN A 19 13.09 -14.97 -9.10
N LEU A 20 13.82 -14.26 -8.26
CA LEU A 20 14.84 -13.29 -8.66
C LEU A 20 16.21 -13.75 -8.18
N PHE A 21 17.18 -13.69 -9.08
CA PHE A 21 18.60 -13.77 -8.73
C PHE A 21 19.22 -12.39 -8.88
N SER A 22 19.98 -11.97 -7.88
CA SER A 22 20.70 -10.70 -7.88
C SER A 22 22.10 -10.89 -7.28
N ASN A 23 23.02 -10.00 -7.63
CA ASN A 23 24.37 -9.98 -7.07
C ASN A 23 24.85 -8.53 -7.03
N PHE A 24 24.56 -7.81 -5.94
CA PHE A 24 24.86 -6.39 -5.81
C PHE A 24 26.29 -6.12 -5.28
N THR A 25 26.86 -7.08 -4.55
CA THR A 25 28.18 -6.96 -3.92
C THR A 25 29.29 -7.67 -4.72
N PHE A 26 28.91 -8.38 -5.79
CA PHE A 26 29.75 -9.12 -6.71
C PHE A 26 30.55 -10.23 -6.02
N PHE A 27 31.67 -9.89 -5.38
CA PHE A 27 32.67 -10.77 -4.78
C PHE A 27 33.20 -10.18 -3.46
N PHE A 28 32.43 -9.34 -2.80
CA PHE A 28 32.84 -8.65 -1.58
C PHE A 28 32.92 -9.61 -0.38
N ASP A 29 31.90 -10.46 -0.21
CA ASP A 29 31.83 -11.42 0.91
C ASP A 29 32.46 -12.78 0.57
N ASP A 30 32.25 -13.29 -0.65
CA ASP A 30 32.81 -14.52 -1.21
C ASP A 30 33.60 -14.21 -2.49
N THR A 31 34.91 -14.01 -2.32
CA THR A 31 35.85 -13.72 -3.41
C THR A 31 36.03 -14.87 -4.41
N MET A 32 35.60 -16.09 -4.09
CA MET A 32 35.76 -17.27 -4.95
C MET A 32 34.51 -17.59 -5.76
N ASN A 33 33.34 -17.60 -5.13
CA ASN A 33 32.08 -18.03 -5.76
C ASN A 33 31.13 -16.87 -6.10
N GLY A 34 31.36 -15.69 -5.51
CA GLY A 34 30.53 -14.51 -5.63
C GLY A 34 29.28 -14.54 -4.73
N ASP A 35 28.72 -13.35 -4.52
CA ASP A 35 27.73 -13.09 -3.46
C ASP A 35 26.29 -13.15 -3.97
N MET A 36 26.04 -14.00 -4.97
CA MET A 36 24.71 -14.06 -5.56
C MET A 36 23.68 -14.53 -4.53
N ILE A 37 22.56 -13.82 -4.50
CA ILE A 37 21.39 -14.15 -3.71
C ILE A 37 20.22 -14.53 -4.61
N ARG A 38 19.29 -15.29 -4.04
CA ARG A 38 18.03 -15.67 -4.66
C ARG A 38 16.88 -15.32 -3.72
N GLN A 39 15.92 -14.58 -4.25
CA GLN A 39 14.64 -14.29 -3.60
C GLN A 39 13.55 -15.07 -4.31
N ARG A 40 12.81 -15.89 -3.56
CA ARG A 40 11.71 -16.68 -4.10
C ARG A 40 10.50 -16.60 -3.18
N GLU A 41 9.32 -16.52 -3.78
CA GLU A 41 8.07 -16.61 -3.06
C GLU A 41 6.93 -17.15 -3.94
N SER A 42 5.92 -17.70 -3.27
CA SER A 42 4.63 -18.07 -3.83
C SER A 42 3.55 -17.41 -3.00
N ARG A 43 2.82 -16.46 -3.58
CA ARG A 43 1.84 -15.66 -2.85
C ARG A 43 0.45 -15.80 -3.45
N ASN A 44 -0.52 -16.05 -2.57
CA ASN A 44 -1.93 -15.87 -2.83
C ASN A 44 -2.36 -14.54 -2.20
N ILE A 45 -3.08 -13.72 -2.96
CA ILE A 45 -3.62 -12.43 -2.53
C ILE A 45 -5.12 -12.49 -2.69
N PHE A 46 -5.85 -12.16 -1.63
CA PHE A 46 -7.29 -12.00 -1.63
C PHE A 46 -7.61 -10.57 -1.24
N GLY A 47 -8.60 -9.95 -1.87
CA GLY A 47 -9.04 -8.65 -1.42
C GLY A 47 -10.48 -8.34 -1.79
N TYR A 48 -11.05 -7.47 -0.96
CA TYR A 48 -12.39 -6.95 -1.13
C TYR A 48 -12.36 -5.44 -0.91
N THR A 49 -13.10 -4.69 -1.72
CA THR A 49 -13.31 -3.26 -1.53
C THR A 49 -14.76 -2.93 -1.81
N THR A 50 -15.34 -2.10 -0.96
CA THR A 50 -16.68 -1.53 -1.13
C THR A 50 -16.61 -0.03 -1.03
N THR A 51 -17.41 0.63 -1.87
CA THR A 51 -17.53 2.08 -1.91
C THR A 51 -19.01 2.43 -1.98
N ALA A 52 -19.41 3.47 -1.27
CA ALA A 52 -20.73 4.07 -1.35
C ALA A 52 -20.53 5.57 -1.56
N SER A 53 -21.08 6.10 -2.65
CA SER A 53 -20.99 7.53 -2.97
C SER A 53 -22.36 8.17 -3.13
N LYS A 54 -22.46 9.44 -2.73
CA LYS A 54 -23.67 10.25 -2.88
C LYS A 54 -23.30 11.67 -3.26
N SER A 55 -23.89 12.13 -4.36
CA SER A 55 -23.87 13.53 -4.75
C SER A 55 -25.06 14.27 -4.14
N TRP A 56 -24.81 15.49 -3.68
CA TRP A 56 -25.80 16.34 -3.01
C TRP A 56 -25.44 17.83 -3.17
N LEU A 57 -26.33 18.71 -2.72
CA LEU A 57 -26.11 20.15 -2.74
C LEU A 57 -25.90 20.68 -1.32
N LEU A 58 -24.77 21.33 -1.08
CA LEU A 58 -24.52 22.13 0.11
C LEU A 58 -24.94 23.58 -0.21
N GLY A 59 -26.21 23.92 0.07
CA GLY A 59 -26.80 25.15 -0.43
C GLY A 59 -26.93 25.09 -1.96
N ASN A 60 -26.25 25.99 -2.67
CA ASN A 60 -26.17 25.97 -4.15
C ASN A 60 -24.89 25.32 -4.69
N LYS A 61 -24.05 24.75 -3.81
CA LYS A 61 -22.76 24.16 -4.17
C LYS A 61 -22.84 22.65 -4.31
N LYS A 62 -22.23 22.11 -5.37
CA LYS A 62 -22.18 20.66 -5.60
C LYS A 62 -21.20 20.02 -4.62
N ALA A 63 -21.64 18.94 -4.00
CA ALA A 63 -20.85 18.14 -3.09
C ALA A 63 -20.98 16.66 -3.43
N ASN A 64 -19.91 15.89 -3.19
CA ASN A 64 -19.94 14.44 -3.30
C ASN A 64 -19.23 13.82 -2.09
N THR A 65 -19.97 12.99 -1.35
CA THR A 65 -19.44 12.23 -0.22
C THR A 65 -19.25 10.79 -0.67
N GLU A 66 -18.08 10.23 -0.39
CA GLU A 66 -17.76 8.83 -0.60
C GLU A 66 -17.28 8.21 0.72
N LEU A 67 -17.88 7.08 1.07
CA LEU A 67 -17.45 6.21 2.15
C LEU A 67 -16.92 4.94 1.50
N GLY A 68 -15.78 4.45 1.98
CA GLY A 68 -15.24 3.21 1.45
C GLY A 68 -14.47 2.42 2.49
N GLY A 69 -14.33 1.14 2.20
CA GLY A 69 -13.69 0.20 3.09
C GLY A 69 -13.29 -1.06 2.38
N GLY A 70 -12.40 -1.83 2.98
CA GLY A 70 -11.93 -3.06 2.37
C GLY A 70 -10.83 -3.73 3.15
N PHE A 71 -10.32 -4.81 2.57
CA PHE A 71 -9.13 -5.47 3.05
C PHE A 71 -8.36 -6.13 1.91
N ARG A 72 -7.09 -6.39 2.19
CA ARG A 72 -6.21 -7.28 1.42
C ARG A 72 -5.58 -8.28 2.39
N PHE A 73 -5.54 -9.53 1.99
CA PHE A 73 -4.90 -10.62 2.72
C PHE A 73 -3.89 -11.32 1.80
N ASP A 74 -2.64 -11.32 2.24
CA ASP A 74 -1.52 -11.97 1.58
C ASP A 74 -1.15 -13.24 2.35
N ASP A 75 -1.20 -14.36 1.64
CA ASP A 75 -0.76 -15.67 2.09
C ASP A 75 0.45 -16.09 1.27
N VAL A 76 1.64 -15.96 1.87
CA VAL A 76 2.92 -16.31 1.24
C VAL A 76 3.46 -17.58 1.86
N ASN A 77 3.76 -18.55 1.00
CA ASN A 77 4.33 -19.83 1.43
C ASN A 77 5.75 -19.97 0.91
N SER A 78 6.63 -20.48 1.76
CA SER A 78 8.05 -20.70 1.50
C SER A 78 8.73 -19.45 0.91
N ILE A 79 8.47 -18.29 1.53
CA ILE A 79 9.23 -17.07 1.22
C ILE A 79 10.67 -17.29 1.65
N GLU A 80 11.61 -17.04 0.76
CA GLU A 80 13.03 -17.29 1.01
C GLU A 80 13.92 -16.14 0.56
N LEU A 81 15.01 -15.98 1.32
CA LEU A 81 16.25 -15.36 0.87
C LEU A 81 17.33 -16.43 1.00
N SER A 82 18.00 -16.76 -0.08
CA SER A 82 19.04 -17.78 -0.10
C SER A 82 20.29 -17.30 -0.82
N LYS A 83 21.45 -17.86 -0.45
CA LYS A 83 22.67 -17.74 -1.22
C LYS A 83 22.61 -18.69 -2.41
N ALA A 84 23.17 -18.26 -3.53
CA ALA A 84 23.22 -19.06 -4.74
C ALA A 84 24.52 -18.80 -5.50
N VAL A 85 25.02 -19.82 -6.20
CA VAL A 85 26.18 -19.70 -7.09
C VAL A 85 25.77 -20.23 -8.45
N LYS A 86 26.00 -19.45 -9.52
CA LYS A 86 25.56 -19.80 -10.88
C LYS A 86 24.08 -20.22 -10.94
N ARG A 87 23.23 -19.52 -10.18
CA ARG A 87 21.78 -19.78 -10.00
C ARG A 87 21.43 -21.13 -9.38
N GLN A 88 22.39 -21.81 -8.76
CA GLN A 88 22.17 -23.01 -7.97
C GLN A 88 22.07 -22.62 -6.50
N PHE A 89 21.11 -23.20 -5.79
CA PHE A 89 20.94 -22.99 -4.34
C PHE A 89 22.21 -23.41 -3.61
N LEU A 90 22.62 -22.60 -2.64
CA LEU A 90 23.75 -22.89 -1.74
C LEU A 90 23.26 -23.07 -0.31
N ASP A 91 22.61 -22.05 0.25
CA ASP A 91 22.19 -22.05 1.65
C ASP A 91 21.03 -21.07 1.89
N TYR A 92 20.21 -21.32 2.91
CA TYR A 92 19.13 -20.41 3.31
C TYR A 92 19.65 -19.34 4.26
N THR A 93 19.37 -18.08 3.94
CA THR A 93 19.52 -16.98 4.90
C THR A 93 18.22 -16.76 5.67
N GLN A 94 17.08 -16.85 4.99
CA GLN A 94 15.74 -16.81 5.58
C GLN A 94 14.83 -17.77 4.83
N LEU A 95 13.96 -18.47 5.56
CA LEU A 95 12.93 -19.33 5.00
C LEU A 95 11.74 -19.37 5.94
N GLY A 96 10.53 -19.17 5.41
CA GLY A 96 9.34 -19.21 6.24
C GLY A 96 8.03 -19.09 5.49
N ASP A 97 6.93 -18.98 6.24
CA ASP A 97 5.60 -18.65 5.73
C ASP A 97 5.15 -17.33 6.33
N MET A 98 4.50 -16.48 5.53
CA MET A 98 4.10 -15.13 5.92
C MET A 98 2.61 -14.93 5.66
N LYS A 99 1.92 -14.35 6.64
CA LYS A 99 0.54 -13.89 6.52
C LYS A 99 0.51 -12.39 6.81
N GLU A 100 0.00 -11.60 5.88
CA GLU A 100 -0.16 -10.16 6.06
C GLU A 100 -1.58 -9.73 5.70
N THR A 101 -2.25 -9.05 6.62
CA THR A 101 -3.58 -8.48 6.38
C THR A 101 -3.54 -6.97 6.53
N ASN A 102 -4.05 -6.23 5.54
CA ASN A 102 -4.39 -4.82 5.66
C ASN A 102 -5.91 -4.66 5.58
N GLY A 103 -6.53 -4.06 6.59
CA GLY A 103 -7.93 -3.63 6.55
C GLY A 103 -8.02 -2.12 6.63
N PHE A 104 -8.99 -1.51 5.96
CA PHE A 104 -9.09 -0.06 5.90
C PHE A 104 -10.52 0.46 5.81
N LEU A 105 -10.68 1.71 6.25
CA LEU A 105 -11.88 2.52 6.11
C LEU A 105 -11.48 3.95 5.74
N TYR A 106 -12.28 4.61 4.91
CA TYR A 106 -12.06 6.01 4.58
C TYR A 106 -13.36 6.77 4.32
N ILE A 107 -13.26 8.08 4.48
CA ILE A 107 -14.24 9.06 4.01
C ILE A 107 -13.54 10.06 3.11
N ASN A 108 -14.20 10.41 2.01
CA ASN A 108 -13.73 11.34 1.01
C ASN A 108 -14.85 12.33 0.66
N GLN A 109 -14.55 13.62 0.77
CA GLN A 109 -15.50 14.70 0.53
C GLN A 109 -14.95 15.62 -0.56
N ASN A 110 -15.68 15.74 -1.66
CA ASN A 110 -15.45 16.73 -2.70
C ASN A 110 -16.50 17.84 -2.58
N ILE A 111 -16.07 19.10 -2.62
CA ILE A 111 -16.96 20.27 -2.54
C ILE A 111 -16.51 21.32 -3.55
N GLU A 112 -17.45 21.80 -4.35
CA GLU A 112 -17.29 22.98 -5.20
C GLU A 112 -17.45 24.23 -4.33
N LEU A 113 -16.35 24.80 -3.83
CA LEU A 113 -16.39 26.00 -2.99
C LEU A 113 -16.88 27.22 -3.80
N THR A 114 -16.43 27.34 -5.05
CA THR A 114 -16.91 28.31 -6.04
C THR A 114 -16.90 27.68 -7.43
N ASP A 115 -17.48 28.35 -8.43
CA ASP A 115 -17.51 27.89 -9.82
C ASP A 115 -16.10 27.69 -10.43
N LYS A 116 -15.06 28.23 -9.76
CA LYS A 116 -13.65 28.07 -10.12
C LYS A 116 -12.86 27.22 -9.12
N LEU A 117 -13.29 27.07 -7.87
CA LEU A 117 -12.51 26.44 -6.81
C LEU A 117 -13.19 25.18 -6.29
N ASN A 118 -12.50 24.04 -6.41
CA ASN A 118 -12.92 22.77 -5.83
C ASN A 118 -11.95 22.35 -4.73
N MET A 119 -12.49 21.81 -3.65
CA MET A 119 -11.76 21.22 -2.55
C MET A 119 -12.06 19.73 -2.45
N ASN A 120 -11.03 18.95 -2.16
CA ASN A 120 -11.14 17.53 -1.81
C ASN A 120 -10.48 17.31 -0.44
N ALA A 121 -11.24 16.83 0.52
CA ALA A 121 -10.74 16.48 1.85
C ALA A 121 -11.07 15.01 2.14
N ALA A 122 -10.07 14.25 2.58
CA ALA A 122 -10.23 12.83 2.86
C ALA A 122 -9.43 12.42 4.08
N VAL A 123 -9.91 11.38 4.77
CA VAL A 123 -9.15 10.70 5.82
C VAL A 123 -9.36 9.21 5.68
N ARG A 124 -8.27 8.47 5.83
CA ARG A 124 -8.25 7.01 5.78
C ARG A 124 -7.57 6.46 7.03
N TYR A 125 -8.12 5.39 7.57
CA TYR A 125 -7.49 4.57 8.59
C TYR A 125 -7.15 3.20 8.01
N ASP A 126 -5.92 2.76 8.20
CA ASP A 126 -5.44 1.43 7.83
C ASP A 126 -5.00 0.67 9.10
N ASN A 127 -5.34 -0.61 9.17
CA ASN A 127 -4.93 -1.53 10.23
C ASN A 127 -4.24 -2.75 9.64
N PHE A 128 -3.02 -3.02 10.08
CA PHE A 128 -2.21 -4.14 9.62
C PHE A 128 -2.06 -5.21 10.68
N ARG A 129 -2.05 -6.46 10.23
CA ARG A 129 -1.62 -7.64 10.99
C ARG A 129 -0.54 -8.35 10.20
N PHE A 130 0.59 -8.59 10.86
CA PHE A 130 1.76 -9.26 10.30
C PHE A 130 1.98 -10.55 11.07
N GLY A 131 2.22 -11.65 10.36
CA GLY A 131 2.51 -12.96 10.94
C GLY A 131 3.59 -13.67 10.13
N TYR A 132 4.55 -14.28 10.81
CA TYR A 132 5.63 -15.05 10.18
C TYR A 132 5.94 -16.31 10.97
N GLN A 133 6.02 -17.42 10.25
CA GLN A 133 6.57 -18.67 10.74
C GLN A 133 7.99 -18.80 10.19
N ASN A 134 8.98 -18.78 11.06
CA ASN A 134 10.36 -19.06 10.67
C ASN A 134 10.58 -20.57 10.57
N LYS A 135 10.91 -21.07 9.39
CA LYS A 135 11.16 -22.51 9.15
C LYS A 135 12.60 -22.92 9.49
N LEU A 136 13.53 -21.97 9.64
CA LEU A 136 14.92 -22.26 10.03
C LEU A 136 15.08 -22.39 11.55
N ALA A 137 14.20 -21.77 12.34
CA ALA A 137 14.23 -21.82 13.81
C ALA A 137 13.37 -22.96 14.41
N GLY A 138 12.73 -23.79 13.58
CA GLY A 138 11.85 -24.89 13.97
C GLY A 138 10.35 -24.56 13.91
N GLU A 139 9.50 -25.58 14.04
CA GLU A 139 8.05 -25.48 13.75
C GLU A 139 7.27 -24.55 14.71
N ASN A 140 7.84 -24.16 15.86
CA ASN A 140 7.16 -23.37 16.87
C ASN A 140 7.51 -21.87 16.87
N ASP A 141 8.39 -21.38 15.98
CA ASP A 141 8.75 -19.95 15.91
C ASP A 141 7.75 -19.14 15.05
N PHE A 142 6.51 -19.06 15.53
CA PHE A 142 5.48 -18.18 14.98
C PHE A 142 5.44 -16.85 15.74
N ARG A 143 5.57 -15.75 15.01
CA ARG A 143 5.49 -14.39 15.58
C ARG A 143 4.43 -13.56 14.89
N TYR A 144 3.82 -12.64 15.65
CA TYR A 144 2.84 -11.72 15.12
C TYR A 144 2.94 -10.29 15.70
N ARG A 145 2.53 -9.31 14.90
CA ARG A 145 2.43 -7.90 15.26
C ARG A 145 1.21 -7.25 14.60
N LYS A 146 0.71 -6.17 15.21
CA LYS A 146 -0.38 -5.35 14.69
C LYS A 146 0.05 -3.88 14.77
N ASN A 147 -0.29 -3.10 13.74
CA ASN A 147 -0.15 -1.65 13.79
C ASN A 147 -1.29 -0.97 13.02
N GLY A 148 -1.45 0.35 13.18
CA GLY A 148 -2.41 1.11 12.39
C GLY A 148 -1.98 2.56 12.19
N VAL A 149 -2.54 3.20 11.18
CA VAL A 149 -2.14 4.54 10.74
C VAL A 149 -3.34 5.34 10.23
N ILE A 150 -3.36 6.63 10.52
CA ILE A 150 -4.34 7.59 9.99
C ILE A 150 -3.64 8.50 8.97
N SER A 151 -4.26 8.62 7.80
CA SER A 151 -3.72 9.32 6.63
C SER A 151 -4.72 10.38 6.13
N PRO A 152 -4.62 11.63 6.60
CA PRO A 152 -5.41 12.74 6.05
C PRO A 152 -4.86 13.22 4.70
N LYS A 153 -5.75 13.77 3.87
CA LYS A 153 -5.45 14.45 2.60
C LYS A 153 -6.32 15.69 2.43
N LEU A 154 -5.74 16.76 1.90
CA LEU A 154 -6.43 17.99 1.55
C LEU A 154 -5.88 18.53 0.23
N ASN A 155 -6.75 18.67 -0.75
CA ASN A 155 -6.40 19.11 -2.10
C ASN A 155 -7.32 20.25 -2.56
N PHE A 156 -6.77 21.17 -3.34
CA PHE A 156 -7.47 22.28 -3.97
C PHE A 156 -7.20 22.32 -5.47
N ASN A 157 -8.23 22.58 -6.25
CA ASN A 157 -8.16 22.76 -7.70
C ASN A 157 -8.83 24.07 -8.09
N TYR A 158 -8.06 25.02 -8.63
CA TYR A 158 -8.54 26.33 -9.06
C TYR A 158 -8.48 26.47 -10.58
N ALA A 159 -9.63 26.64 -11.22
CA ALA A 159 -9.75 26.92 -12.64
C ALA A 159 -9.57 28.43 -12.89
N VAL A 160 -8.39 28.80 -13.40
CA VAL A 160 -8.08 30.19 -13.80
C VAL A 160 -8.97 30.57 -14.98
N ASN A 161 -9.08 29.68 -15.97
CA ASN A 161 -9.95 29.77 -17.14
C ASN A 161 -10.23 28.34 -17.69
N PRO A 162 -11.01 28.16 -18.77
CA PRO A 162 -11.32 26.83 -19.30
C PRO A 162 -10.12 25.97 -19.74
N ARG A 163 -8.94 26.59 -19.95
CA ARG A 163 -7.71 25.92 -20.40
C ARG A 163 -6.68 25.74 -19.28
N VAL A 164 -6.71 26.55 -18.23
CA VAL A 164 -5.67 26.57 -17.18
C VAL A 164 -6.27 26.27 -15.81
N LYS A 165 -5.71 25.27 -15.13
CA LYS A 165 -6.00 24.94 -13.74
C LYS A 165 -4.73 24.93 -12.91
N VAL A 166 -4.79 25.50 -11.71
CA VAL A 166 -3.75 25.38 -10.68
C VAL A 166 -4.25 24.36 -9.66
N PHE A 167 -3.39 23.44 -9.23
CA PHE A 167 -3.71 22.49 -8.18
C PHE A 167 -2.70 22.56 -7.05
N PHE A 168 -3.19 22.33 -5.84
CA PHE A 168 -2.38 22.12 -4.64
C PHE A 168 -2.87 20.84 -3.98
N ASN A 169 -1.96 19.88 -3.75
CA ASN A 169 -2.26 18.64 -3.07
C ASN A 169 -1.40 18.51 -1.83
N ASN A 170 -1.98 18.11 -0.71
CA ASN A 170 -1.25 17.81 0.51
C ASN A 170 -1.81 16.56 1.17
N GLY A 171 -0.95 15.74 1.74
CA GLY A 171 -1.42 14.57 2.48
C GLY A 171 -0.32 13.74 3.08
N ILE A 172 -0.75 12.72 3.82
CA ILE A 172 0.13 11.75 4.46
C ILE A 172 -0.03 10.40 3.75
N GLY A 173 1.10 9.83 3.35
CA GLY A 173 1.22 8.45 2.89
C GLY A 173 2.02 7.62 3.89
N PHE A 174 2.09 6.32 3.65
CA PHE A 174 2.93 5.41 4.42
C PHE A 174 3.23 4.16 3.58
N HIS A 175 4.17 3.34 4.04
CA HIS A 175 4.34 1.96 3.59
C HIS A 175 4.46 1.03 4.80
N SER A 176 4.20 -0.27 4.63
CA SER A 176 4.64 -1.29 5.60
C SER A 176 6.09 -1.70 5.29
N ASN A 177 6.84 -2.03 6.33
CA ASN A 177 8.12 -2.75 6.17
C ASN A 177 7.86 -4.25 5.92
N ASP A 178 8.90 -4.98 5.48
CA ASP A 178 8.82 -6.44 5.33
C ASP A 178 8.48 -7.10 6.68
N THR A 179 7.51 -8.00 6.68
CA THR A 179 7.02 -8.68 7.89
C THR A 179 8.15 -9.34 8.70
N ARG A 180 9.18 -9.89 8.05
CA ARG A 180 10.33 -10.51 8.74
C ARG A 180 11.10 -9.48 9.54
N VAL A 181 11.40 -8.33 8.92
CA VAL A 181 12.12 -7.22 9.56
C VAL A 181 11.33 -6.67 10.76
N ILE A 182 10.01 -6.54 10.63
CA ILE A 182 9.12 -6.12 11.72
C ILE A 182 9.18 -7.10 12.90
N LEU A 183 9.12 -8.40 12.62
CA LEU A 183 9.00 -9.44 13.66
C LEU A 183 10.33 -9.82 14.32
N ASP A 184 11.45 -9.47 13.70
CA ASP A 184 12.78 -9.50 14.32
C ASP A 184 13.10 -8.21 15.09
N ASN A 185 12.14 -7.26 15.19
CA ASN A 185 12.31 -5.92 15.77
C ASN A 185 13.51 -5.16 15.19
N ALA A 186 13.82 -5.41 13.91
CA ALA A 186 14.91 -4.77 13.18
C ALA A 186 14.46 -3.50 12.44
N ALA A 187 13.18 -3.13 12.54
CA ALA A 187 12.62 -1.90 11.98
C ALA A 187 12.38 -0.85 13.07
N ASP A 188 12.82 0.39 12.83
CA ASP A 188 12.57 1.53 13.73
C ASP A 188 11.09 1.94 13.79
N ASP A 189 10.36 1.77 12.69
CA ASP A 189 8.91 1.96 12.59
C ASP A 189 8.31 0.85 11.71
N ILE A 190 7.11 0.40 12.06
CA ILE A 190 6.36 -0.63 11.32
C ILE A 190 5.63 -0.02 10.12
N LEU A 191 5.13 1.21 10.26
CA LEU A 191 4.40 1.93 9.21
C LEU A 191 5.00 3.32 8.99
N PRO A 192 6.24 3.43 8.46
CA PRO A 192 6.88 4.72 8.21
C PRO A 192 5.98 5.66 7.40
N ARG A 193 5.85 6.90 7.88
CA ARG A 193 4.96 7.92 7.30
C ARG A 193 5.75 8.90 6.44
N VAL A 194 5.11 9.38 5.37
CA VAL A 194 5.62 10.45 4.51
C VAL A 194 4.57 11.54 4.37
N ILE A 195 4.99 12.80 4.48
CA ILE A 195 4.15 13.96 4.19
C ILE A 195 4.51 14.44 2.78
N GLY A 196 3.53 14.52 1.90
CA GLY A 196 3.69 15.01 0.53
C GLY A 196 2.93 16.30 0.30
N THR A 197 3.55 17.23 -0.44
CA THR A 197 2.93 18.48 -0.91
C THR A 197 3.31 18.72 -2.35
N ASP A 198 2.31 18.88 -3.22
CA ASP A 198 2.49 19.16 -4.65
C ASP A 198 1.73 20.43 -5.04
N LEU A 199 2.39 21.33 -5.76
CA LEU A 199 1.79 22.51 -6.38
C LEU A 199 2.10 22.48 -7.88
N GLY A 200 1.08 22.61 -8.71
CA GLY A 200 1.29 22.55 -10.16
C GLY A 200 0.18 23.18 -10.99
N VAL A 201 0.38 23.16 -12.30
CA VAL A 201 -0.52 23.74 -13.30
C VAL A 201 -0.83 22.71 -14.38
N ILE A 202 -2.11 22.61 -14.75
CA ILE A 202 -2.58 21.82 -15.90
C ILE A 202 -3.01 22.81 -16.98
N ILE A 203 -2.39 22.70 -18.15
CA ILE A 203 -2.71 23.51 -19.34
C ILE A 203 -3.26 22.57 -20.42
N LYS A 204 -4.48 22.81 -20.87
CA LYS A 204 -5.06 22.10 -22.02
C LYS A 204 -4.62 22.77 -23.32
N PRO A 205 -3.92 22.05 -24.22
CA PRO A 205 -3.54 22.58 -25.53
C PRO A 205 -4.77 22.78 -26.43
N VAL A 206 -4.54 23.53 -27.52
CA VAL A 206 -5.52 23.78 -28.59
C VAL A 206 -5.48 22.63 -29.58
#